data_AF-A0A7K2Q933-F1
#
_entry.id   AF-A0A7K2Q933-F1
#
_cell.length_a   1.000
_cell.length_b   1.000
_cell.length_c   1.000
_cell.angle_alpha   90.00
_cell.angle_beta   90.00
_cell.angle_gamma   90.00
#
_symmetry.space_group_name_H-M   'P 1'
#
loop_
_entity.id
_entity.type
_entity.pdbx_description
1 polymer ?
#
loop_
_entity_poly.entity_id
_entity_poly.type
_entity_poly.pdbx_seq_one_letter_code
_entity_poly.pdbx_strand_id
1 'polypeptide(L)'
;MALESSRSAFERARRSVGGGVGSGLRAAMPPHPLFVREARGAHVWDLDGDRYVDYVMAWGPLVLGHGDPRVLSAVSEVATKMQVVGTGHPLEYLAAEAVLEAVPHGERLLWSNTGTEAVQVALRLARAATGRRRVLKFAKSYHGWHDTVYAGMSEDDCDRPATPGGTGQSASVLDDLVVGRFNDVRLAERLLG
;
A
#
# COMPACT_ATOMS: atom_id res chain seq x y z
N MET A 1 -16.81 22.70 13.62
CA MET A 1 -16.61 22.09 12.31
C MET A 1 -17.67 21.02 12.15
N ALA A 2 -18.65 21.26 11.29
CA ALA A 2 -19.71 20.31 11.04
C ALA A 2 -19.38 19.62 9.71
N LEU A 3 -18.89 18.37 9.77
CA LEU A 3 -18.57 17.55 8.59
C LEU A 3 -19.85 17.00 7.92
N GLU A 4 -20.88 17.83 7.78
CA GLU A 4 -22.22 17.42 7.39
C GLU A 4 -22.27 16.95 5.94
N SER A 5 -21.59 17.66 5.03
CA SER A 5 -21.50 17.22 3.63
C SER A 5 -20.72 15.92 3.51
N SER A 6 -19.67 15.73 4.31
CA SER A 6 -18.93 14.45 4.36
C SER A 6 -19.80 13.31 4.88
N ARG A 7 -20.67 13.56 5.87
CA ARG A 7 -21.64 12.55 6.37
C ARG A 7 -22.63 12.15 5.27
N SER A 8 -23.22 13.14 4.61
CA SER A 8 -24.18 12.92 3.52
C SER A 8 -23.53 12.16 2.35
N ALA A 9 -22.29 12.53 1.99
CA ALA A 9 -21.51 11.85 0.97
C ALA A 9 -21.21 10.40 1.36
N PHE A 10 -20.84 10.14 2.61
CA PHE A 10 -20.60 8.79 3.11
C PHE A 10 -21.85 7.90 3.03
N GLU A 11 -22.99 8.39 3.51
CA GLU A 11 -24.26 7.66 3.45
C GLU A 11 -24.71 7.40 2.00
N ARG A 12 -24.45 8.35 1.09
CA ARG A 12 -24.66 8.13 -0.34
C ARG A 12 -23.72 7.08 -0.92
N ALA A 13 -22.43 7.15 -0.59
CA ALA A 13 -21.41 6.26 -1.11
C ALA A 13 -21.63 4.81 -0.66
N ARG A 14 -22.16 4.58 0.55
CA ARG A 14 -22.51 3.22 1.04
C ARG A 14 -23.53 2.49 0.17
N ARG A 15 -24.29 3.21 -0.69
CA ARG A 15 -25.23 2.59 -1.63
C ARG A 15 -24.57 1.98 -2.86
N SER A 16 -23.33 2.36 -3.17
CA SER A 16 -22.63 1.91 -4.39
C SER A 16 -21.21 1.38 -4.13
N VAL A 17 -20.57 1.73 -3.01
CA VAL A 17 -19.22 1.31 -2.64
C VAL A 17 -19.29 0.51 -1.35
N GLY A 18 -18.75 -0.71 -1.35
CA GLY A 18 -18.67 -1.55 -0.16
C GLY A 18 -17.94 -0.83 0.98
N GLY A 19 -18.59 -0.70 2.15
CA GLY A 19 -18.05 0.07 3.27
C GLY A 19 -18.03 1.59 3.08
N GLY A 20 -18.63 2.12 1.99
CA GLY A 20 -18.74 3.55 1.66
C GLY A 20 -17.48 4.19 1.10
N VAL A 21 -16.33 3.51 1.15
CA VAL A 21 -15.04 3.98 0.62
C VAL A 21 -14.19 2.79 0.16
N GLY A 22 -13.26 3.02 -0.77
CA GLY A 22 -12.43 1.94 -1.34
C GLY A 22 -11.31 1.38 -0.45
N SER A 23 -11.28 1.68 0.86
CA SER A 23 -10.33 1.08 1.81
C SER A 23 -10.88 1.11 3.23
N GLY A 24 -10.79 -0.01 3.95
CA GLY A 24 -11.28 -0.15 5.32
C GLY A 24 -10.65 0.83 6.31
N LEU A 25 -9.37 1.20 6.11
CA LEU A 25 -8.70 2.21 6.95
C LEU A 25 -9.37 3.58 6.86
N ARG A 26 -9.83 3.96 5.66
CA ARG A 26 -10.60 5.20 5.48
C ARG A 26 -11.97 5.09 6.13
N ALA A 27 -12.63 3.94 6.02
CA ALA A 27 -13.96 3.71 6.58
C ALA A 27 -13.99 3.83 8.12
N ALA A 28 -12.87 3.53 8.78
CA ALA A 28 -12.73 3.56 10.23
C ALA A 28 -12.43 4.97 10.83
N MET A 29 -12.32 6.00 10.01
CA MET A 29 -12.03 7.37 10.49
C MET A 29 -13.22 7.94 11.29
N PRO A 30 -13.02 8.41 12.54
CA PRO A 30 -14.06 9.06 13.31
C PRO A 30 -14.24 10.54 12.92
N PRO A 31 -15.46 11.11 13.04
CA PRO A 31 -16.72 10.44 13.33
C PRO A 31 -17.31 9.67 12.13
N HIS A 32 -16.78 9.93 10.93
CA HIS A 32 -16.98 9.21 9.67
C HIS A 32 -15.86 9.68 8.71
N PRO A 33 -15.68 9.04 7.54
CA PRO A 33 -14.63 9.44 6.60
C PRO A 33 -14.80 10.89 6.13
N LEU A 34 -13.65 11.57 5.94
CA LEU A 34 -13.59 12.89 5.32
C LEU A 34 -13.70 12.75 3.81
N PHE A 35 -14.58 13.55 3.20
CA PHE A 35 -14.67 13.68 1.75
C PHE A 35 -14.03 15.01 1.34
N VAL A 36 -13.06 14.94 0.43
CA VAL A 36 -12.23 16.06 0.01
C VAL A 36 -12.69 16.55 -1.36
N ARG A 37 -12.85 17.87 -1.50
CA ARG A 37 -13.15 18.53 -2.78
C ARG A 37 -11.88 18.84 -3.57
N GLU A 38 -10.86 19.34 -2.89
CA GLU A 38 -9.61 19.79 -3.50
C GLU A 38 -8.43 19.67 -2.53
N ALA A 39 -7.23 19.63 -3.07
CA ALA A 39 -5.99 19.59 -2.30
C ALA A 39 -4.87 20.34 -3.04
N ARG A 40 -4.00 21.04 -2.30
CA ARG A 40 -2.89 21.82 -2.85
C ARG A 40 -1.79 22.02 -1.81
N GLY A 41 -0.55 21.74 -2.19
CA GLY A 41 0.60 21.80 -1.27
C GLY A 41 0.37 20.89 -0.07
N ALA A 42 0.49 21.42 1.14
CA ALA A 42 0.26 20.68 2.38
C ALA A 42 -1.20 20.72 2.87
N HIS A 43 -2.17 21.12 2.04
CA HIS A 43 -3.54 21.36 2.48
C HIS A 43 -4.57 20.57 1.68
N VAL A 44 -5.65 20.21 2.37
CA VAL A 44 -6.87 19.63 1.81
C VAL A 44 -8.07 20.47 2.23
N TRP A 45 -9.07 20.56 1.36
CA TRP A 45 -10.34 21.21 1.64
C TRP A 45 -11.46 20.20 1.52
N ASP A 46 -12.30 20.11 2.55
CA ASP A 46 -13.44 19.21 2.53
C ASP A 46 -14.59 19.73 1.66
N LEU A 47 -15.70 18.98 1.65
CA LEU A 47 -16.91 19.37 0.91
C LEU A 47 -17.62 20.61 1.49
N ASP A 48 -17.43 20.90 2.77
CA ASP A 48 -18.00 22.06 3.47
C ASP A 48 -17.11 23.32 3.30
N GLY A 49 -15.90 23.16 2.74
CA GLY A 49 -14.95 24.23 2.45
C GLY A 49 -13.92 24.48 3.56
N ASP A 50 -13.96 23.68 4.64
CA ASP A 50 -12.99 23.76 5.72
C ASP A 50 -11.62 23.30 5.24
N ARG A 51 -10.57 24.04 5.61
CA ARG A 51 -9.18 23.77 5.21
C ARG A 51 -8.42 23.09 6.33
N TYR A 52 -7.73 22.00 6.00
CA TYR A 52 -6.90 21.24 6.91
C TYR A 52 -5.45 21.22 6.44
N VAL A 53 -4.51 21.13 7.38
CA VAL A 53 -3.14 20.70 7.08
C VAL A 53 -3.15 19.18 7.00
N ASP A 54 -2.70 18.64 5.87
CA ASP A 54 -2.67 17.20 5.64
C ASP A 54 -1.36 16.60 6.15
N TYR A 55 -1.43 15.92 7.29
CA TYR A 55 -0.32 15.12 7.83
C TYR A 55 -0.35 13.67 7.35
N VAL A 56 -1.42 13.24 6.68
CA VAL A 56 -1.57 11.87 6.17
C VAL A 56 -0.84 11.74 4.85
N MET A 57 -0.93 12.74 3.97
CA MET A 57 -0.19 12.80 2.68
C MET A 57 -0.30 11.50 1.88
N ALA A 58 -1.53 11.01 1.75
CA ALA A 58 -1.89 9.73 1.12
C ALA A 58 -1.14 8.50 1.67
N TRP A 59 -0.75 8.52 2.95
CA TRP A 59 0.04 7.48 3.62
C TRP A 59 1.48 7.37 3.10
N GLY A 60 2.04 8.46 2.57
CA GLY A 60 3.46 8.56 2.19
C GLY A 60 3.77 9.06 0.76
N PRO A 61 3.06 8.66 -0.30
CA PRO A 61 3.47 8.95 -1.69
C PRO A 61 3.58 10.44 -2.04
N LEU A 62 2.85 11.30 -1.32
CA LEU A 62 2.79 12.73 -1.61
C LEU A 62 3.89 13.51 -0.87
N VAL A 63 5.14 13.04 -0.93
CA VAL A 63 6.28 13.67 -0.26
C VAL A 63 6.54 15.12 -0.73
N LEU A 64 6.15 15.44 -1.98
CA LEU A 64 6.28 16.79 -2.55
C LEU A 64 5.05 17.69 -2.31
N GLY A 65 4.03 17.21 -1.60
CA GLY A 65 2.77 17.92 -1.48
C GLY A 65 1.74 17.53 -2.56
N HIS A 66 0.51 17.97 -2.36
CA HIS A 66 -0.58 17.84 -3.34
C HIS A 66 -0.36 18.76 -4.53
N GLY A 67 -0.43 18.19 -5.73
CA GLY A 67 -0.41 18.96 -6.98
C GLY A 67 0.89 19.69 -7.25
N ASP A 68 2.05 19.07 -6.99
CA ASP A 68 3.35 19.63 -7.39
C ASP A 68 3.34 19.96 -8.89
N PRO A 69 3.57 21.24 -9.28
CA PRO A 69 3.43 21.66 -10.67
C PRO A 69 4.37 20.91 -11.64
N ARG A 70 5.54 20.47 -11.18
CA ARG A 70 6.52 19.76 -12.02
C ARG A 70 6.00 18.35 -12.33
N VAL A 71 5.48 17.66 -11.32
CA VAL A 71 4.87 16.33 -11.48
C VAL A 71 3.64 16.41 -12.37
N LEU A 72 2.72 17.35 -12.10
CA LEU A 72 1.51 17.51 -12.90
C LEU A 72 1.83 17.85 -14.36
N SER A 73 2.77 18.77 -14.60
CA SER A 73 3.18 19.13 -15.96
C SER A 73 3.75 17.93 -16.72
N ALA A 74 4.64 17.14 -16.11
CA ALA A 74 5.23 15.97 -16.74
C ALA A 74 4.17 14.89 -17.05
N VAL A 75 3.26 14.63 -16.12
CA VAL A 75 2.16 13.66 -16.33
C VAL A 75 1.21 14.15 -17.43
N SER A 76 0.80 15.41 -17.41
CA SER A 76 -0.10 15.99 -18.42
C SER A 76 0.50 15.97 -19.82
N GLU A 77 1.80 16.26 -19.95
CA GLU A 77 2.48 16.22 -21.24
C GLU A 77 2.42 14.82 -21.87
N VAL A 78 2.65 13.77 -21.07
CA VAL A 78 2.58 12.39 -21.57
C VAL A 78 1.13 11.98 -21.83
N ALA A 79 0.22 12.26 -20.89
CA ALA A 79 -1.18 11.85 -20.95
C ALA A 79 -1.96 12.42 -22.15
N THR A 80 -1.55 13.58 -22.67
CA THR A 80 -2.15 14.17 -23.89
C THR A 80 -1.67 13.51 -25.18
N LYS A 81 -0.54 12.81 -25.15
CA LYS A 81 0.02 12.08 -26.29
C LYS A 81 -0.42 10.61 -26.28
N MET A 82 -0.45 9.99 -25.11
CA MET A 82 -0.79 8.58 -24.93
C MET A 82 -1.16 8.27 -23.48
N GLN A 83 -1.90 7.18 -23.27
CA GLN A 83 -2.18 6.62 -21.95
C GLN A 83 -1.49 5.26 -21.80
N VAL A 84 -2.19 4.18 -22.14
CA VAL A 84 -1.68 2.81 -22.13
C VAL A 84 -1.63 2.28 -23.55
N VAL A 85 -0.47 1.81 -23.99
CA VAL A 85 -0.25 1.31 -25.36
C VAL A 85 0.02 -0.19 -25.42
N GLY A 86 0.15 -0.87 -24.28
CA GLY A 86 0.38 -2.33 -24.21
C GLY A 86 1.74 -2.78 -24.78
N THR A 87 2.67 -1.85 -25.02
CA THR A 87 4.01 -2.08 -25.56
C THR A 87 5.04 -1.25 -24.80
N GLY A 88 6.32 -1.45 -25.08
CA GLY A 88 7.42 -0.74 -24.42
C GLY A 88 7.40 0.77 -24.68
N HIS A 89 7.90 1.54 -23.72
CA HIS A 89 8.02 2.99 -23.83
C HIS A 89 9.34 3.48 -23.20
N PRO A 90 10.05 4.48 -23.76
CA PRO A 90 11.34 4.93 -23.22
C PRO A 90 11.33 5.35 -21.75
N LEU A 91 10.22 5.95 -21.29
CA LEU A 91 10.10 6.33 -19.87
C LEU A 91 10.14 5.14 -18.91
N GLU A 92 9.86 3.92 -19.38
CA GLU A 92 9.92 2.73 -18.54
C GLU A 92 11.33 2.43 -18.05
N TYR A 93 12.33 2.45 -18.95
CA TYR A 93 13.72 2.19 -18.56
C TYR A 93 14.38 3.44 -17.95
N LEU A 94 14.06 4.64 -18.42
CA LEU A 94 14.60 5.89 -17.84
C LEU A 94 14.17 6.06 -16.38
N ALA A 95 12.90 5.77 -16.06
CA ALA A 95 12.43 5.77 -14.68
C ALA A 95 13.11 4.65 -13.86
N ALA A 96 13.43 3.52 -14.48
CA ALA A 96 14.04 2.40 -13.78
C ALA A 96 15.49 2.71 -13.39
N GLU A 97 16.24 3.30 -14.32
CA GLU A 97 17.60 3.78 -14.12
C GLU A 97 17.65 4.79 -12.96
N ALA A 98 16.76 5.79 -12.94
CA ALA A 98 16.68 6.76 -11.85
C ALA A 98 16.37 6.14 -10.48
N VAL A 99 15.57 5.07 -10.43
CA VAL A 99 15.32 4.33 -9.18
C VAL A 99 16.58 3.56 -8.76
N LEU A 100 17.26 2.89 -9.69
CA LEU A 100 18.46 2.10 -9.39
C LEU A 100 19.62 2.97 -8.92
N GLU A 101 19.75 4.21 -9.40
CA GLU A 101 20.71 5.19 -8.87
C GLU A 101 20.51 5.48 -7.38
N ALA A 102 19.26 5.42 -6.89
CA ALA A 102 18.91 5.69 -5.50
C ALA A 102 18.92 4.44 -4.59
N VAL A 103 19.03 3.23 -5.15
CA VAL A 103 18.95 1.96 -4.43
C VAL A 103 20.32 1.28 -4.42
N PRO A 104 21.05 1.29 -3.28
CA PRO A 104 22.34 0.60 -3.18
C PRO A 104 22.23 -0.87 -3.55
N HIS A 105 23.17 -1.35 -4.37
CA HIS A 105 23.21 -2.74 -4.86
C HIS A 105 22.01 -3.18 -5.73
N GLY A 106 21.14 -2.25 -6.16
CA GLY A 106 20.11 -2.55 -7.13
C GLY A 106 20.69 -2.75 -8.54
N GLU A 107 20.51 -3.93 -9.13
CA GLU A 107 20.97 -4.21 -10.50
C GLU A 107 19.85 -4.12 -11.54
N ARG A 108 18.64 -4.56 -11.16
CA ARG A 108 17.44 -4.62 -12.01
C ARG A 108 16.19 -4.45 -11.15
N LEU A 109 15.11 -3.96 -11.76
CA LEU A 109 13.80 -3.89 -11.14
C LEU A 109 12.70 -4.35 -12.08
N LEU A 110 11.52 -4.57 -11.52
CA LEU A 110 10.28 -4.87 -12.22
C LEU A 110 9.21 -3.91 -11.71
N TRP A 111 8.42 -3.34 -12.62
CA TRP A 111 7.30 -2.46 -12.28
C TRP A 111 6.06 -3.24 -11.88
N SER A 112 5.32 -2.72 -10.90
CA SER A 112 4.01 -3.23 -10.47
C SER A 112 3.08 -2.06 -10.20
N ASN A 113 1.77 -2.26 -10.23
CA ASN A 113 0.82 -1.18 -10.02
C ASN A 113 0.63 -0.82 -8.54
N THR A 114 0.92 -1.76 -7.64
CA THR A 114 0.72 -1.56 -6.20
C THR A 114 1.82 -2.23 -5.36
N GLY A 115 1.96 -1.78 -4.11
CA GLY A 115 2.85 -2.44 -3.14
C GLY A 115 2.45 -3.90 -2.84
N THR A 116 1.15 -4.24 -2.88
CA THR A 116 0.67 -5.62 -2.72
C THR A 116 1.22 -6.52 -3.83
N GLU A 117 1.15 -6.08 -5.08
CA GLU A 117 1.68 -6.80 -6.25
C GLU A 117 3.20 -6.91 -6.19
N ALA A 118 3.89 -5.82 -5.81
CA ALA A 118 5.35 -5.82 -5.65
C ALA A 118 5.82 -6.92 -4.69
N VAL A 119 5.20 -7.01 -3.50
CA VAL A 119 5.52 -8.05 -2.51
C VAL A 119 5.19 -9.44 -3.05
N GLN A 120 4.04 -9.60 -3.70
CA GLN A 120 3.64 -10.90 -4.26
C GLN A 120 4.66 -11.41 -5.29
N VAL A 121 5.15 -10.53 -6.17
CA VAL A 121 6.20 -10.87 -7.14
C VAL A 121 7.53 -11.15 -6.43
N ALA A 122 7.93 -10.33 -5.46
CA ALA A 122 9.18 -10.52 -4.72
C ALA A 122 9.23 -11.88 -4.02
N LEU A 123 8.13 -12.29 -3.37
CA LEU A 123 8.05 -13.61 -2.73
C LEU A 123 8.10 -14.76 -3.74
N ARG A 124 7.49 -14.61 -4.91
CA ARG A 124 7.59 -15.61 -5.99
C ARG A 124 9.01 -15.74 -6.50
N LEU A 125 9.71 -14.63 -6.73
CA LEU A 125 11.11 -14.61 -7.15
C LEU A 125 12.01 -15.27 -6.10
N ALA A 126 11.85 -14.94 -4.82
CA ALA A 126 12.63 -15.53 -3.73
C ALA A 126 12.44 -17.06 -3.64
N ARG A 127 11.20 -17.55 -3.76
CA ARG A 127 10.90 -18.98 -3.77
C ARG A 127 11.50 -19.67 -5.00
N ALA A 128 11.36 -19.08 -6.18
CA ALA A 128 11.92 -19.62 -7.42
C ALA A 128 13.45 -19.70 -7.37
N ALA A 129 14.12 -18.66 -6.85
CA ALA A 129 15.57 -18.61 -6.75
C ALA A 129 16.14 -19.59 -5.71
N THR A 130 15.43 -19.84 -4.61
CA THR A 130 15.94 -20.64 -3.49
C THR A 130 15.42 -22.07 -3.45
N GLY A 131 14.35 -22.38 -4.17
CA GLY A 131 13.60 -23.64 -4.04
C GLY A 131 12.89 -23.82 -2.69
N ARG A 132 12.91 -22.80 -1.82
CA ARG A 132 12.32 -22.84 -0.48
C ARG A 132 10.88 -22.33 -0.53
N ARG A 133 10.05 -22.82 0.39
CA ARG A 133 8.62 -22.44 0.46
C ARG A 133 8.31 -21.42 1.55
N ARG A 134 8.92 -21.60 2.73
CA ARG A 134 8.62 -20.82 3.93
C ARG A 134 9.06 -19.37 3.80
N VAL A 135 8.24 -18.46 4.34
CA VAL A 135 8.48 -17.03 4.39
C VAL A 135 8.36 -16.57 5.84
N LEU A 136 9.33 -15.78 6.31
CA LEU A 136 9.26 -15.11 7.60
C LEU A 136 8.68 -13.70 7.42
N LYS A 137 7.67 -13.37 8.21
CA LYS A 137 7.10 -12.03 8.38
C LYS A 137 7.14 -11.66 9.85
N PHE A 138 7.27 -10.38 10.16
CA PHE A 138 7.15 -9.91 11.54
C PHE A 138 5.72 -9.46 11.87
N ALA A 139 5.28 -9.71 13.09
CA ALA A 139 4.00 -9.27 13.61
C ALA A 139 3.83 -7.75 13.42
N LYS A 140 2.60 -7.32 13.14
CA LYS A 140 2.20 -5.94 12.80
C LYS A 140 2.80 -5.35 11.52
N SER A 141 3.78 -6.00 10.89
CA SER A 141 4.29 -5.54 9.59
C SER A 141 3.21 -5.71 8.51
N TYR A 142 3.00 -4.69 7.69
CA TYR A 142 2.02 -4.72 6.60
C TYR A 142 2.74 -4.85 5.26
N HIS A 143 2.36 -5.87 4.48
CA HIS A 143 2.97 -6.17 3.17
C HIS A 143 1.90 -6.31 2.07
N GLY A 144 0.82 -5.54 2.20
CA GLY A 144 -0.36 -5.68 1.36
C GLY A 144 -1.37 -6.68 1.92
N TRP A 145 -2.40 -6.94 1.13
CA TRP A 145 -3.59 -7.70 1.53
C TRP A 145 -3.76 -9.02 0.78
N HIS A 146 -2.76 -9.47 0.03
CA HIS A 146 -2.83 -10.75 -0.66
C HIS A 146 -2.71 -11.93 0.30
N ASP A 147 -3.38 -13.03 -0.02
CA ASP A 147 -3.65 -14.16 0.87
C ASP A 147 -2.42 -14.72 1.59
N THR A 148 -1.26 -14.78 0.95
CA THR A 148 -0.07 -15.44 1.56
C THR A 148 0.64 -14.61 2.63
N VAL A 149 0.25 -13.34 2.84
CA VAL A 149 0.91 -12.45 3.81
C VAL A 149 -0.04 -11.67 4.70
N TYR A 150 -1.33 -11.61 4.37
CA TYR A 150 -2.33 -10.90 5.16
C TYR A 150 -2.71 -11.69 6.42
N ALA A 151 -1.78 -11.74 7.37
CA ALA A 151 -1.86 -12.44 8.65
C ALA A 151 -0.84 -11.83 9.63
N GLY A 152 -0.96 -12.11 10.93
CA GLY A 152 0.01 -11.61 11.91
C GLY A 152 -0.07 -10.09 12.12
N MET A 153 -1.28 -9.56 12.30
CA MET A 153 -1.56 -8.13 12.46
C MET A 153 -1.62 -7.69 13.94
N SER A 154 -1.56 -8.64 14.88
CA SER A 154 -1.39 -8.42 16.31
C SER A 154 -0.02 -8.94 16.79
N GLU A 155 0.48 -8.38 17.89
CA GLU A 155 1.64 -8.95 18.59
C GLU A 155 1.35 -10.32 19.17
N ASP A 156 0.11 -10.58 19.54
CA ASP A 156 -0.32 -11.89 20.05
C ASP A 156 -0.16 -12.98 18.99
N ASP A 157 -0.07 -12.61 17.69
CA ASP A 157 0.11 -13.55 16.56
C ASP A 157 1.50 -14.20 16.50
N CYS A 158 2.44 -13.76 17.33
CA CYS A 158 3.75 -14.39 17.42
C CYS A 158 3.65 -15.80 18.04
N ASP A 159 4.57 -16.69 17.65
CA ASP A 159 4.76 -18.03 18.25
C ASP A 159 3.54 -18.97 18.15
N ARG A 160 2.57 -18.64 17.29
CA ARG A 160 1.42 -19.48 16.93
C ARG A 160 1.29 -19.64 15.41
N PRO A 161 0.56 -20.66 14.92
CA PRO A 161 0.25 -20.76 13.50
C PRO A 161 -0.41 -19.47 13.00
N ALA A 162 0.02 -19.02 11.81
CA ALA A 162 -0.54 -17.83 11.19
C ALA A 162 -2.04 -18.00 10.97
N THR A 163 -2.82 -17.01 11.39
CA THR A 163 -4.27 -16.99 11.24
C THR A 163 -4.69 -16.06 10.09
N PRO A 164 -5.76 -16.40 9.36
CA PRO A 164 -6.31 -15.51 8.33
C PRO A 164 -6.62 -14.10 8.87
N GLY A 165 -6.16 -13.07 8.16
CA GLY A 165 -6.49 -11.67 8.42
C GLY A 165 -7.87 -11.25 7.93
N GLY A 166 -8.56 -12.08 7.15
CA GLY A 166 -9.93 -11.86 6.69
C GLY A 166 -10.77 -13.13 6.63
N THR A 167 -12.08 -12.99 6.74
CA THR A 167 -13.03 -14.13 6.79
C THR A 167 -13.11 -14.95 5.50
N GLY A 168 -12.70 -14.38 4.36
CA GLY A 168 -12.71 -15.05 3.05
C GLY A 168 -11.37 -15.69 2.65
N GLN A 169 -10.34 -15.61 3.49
CA GLN A 169 -9.00 -16.12 3.19
C GLN A 169 -8.87 -17.58 3.63
N SER A 170 -8.41 -18.44 2.73
CA SER A 170 -8.19 -19.87 3.05
C SER A 170 -7.08 -20.02 4.08
N ALA A 171 -7.27 -20.81 5.13
CA ALA A 171 -6.23 -21.03 6.13
C ALA A 171 -4.96 -21.68 5.54
N SER A 172 -5.12 -22.59 4.57
CA SER A 172 -4.00 -23.34 3.98
C SER A 172 -2.99 -22.48 3.21
N VAL A 173 -3.37 -21.28 2.77
CA VAL A 173 -2.43 -20.38 2.07
C VAL A 173 -1.36 -19.81 3.01
N LEU A 174 -1.54 -19.98 4.32
CA LEU A 174 -0.64 -19.51 5.38
C LEU A 174 0.28 -20.62 5.92
N ASP A 175 0.19 -21.85 5.41
CA ASP A 175 1.01 -22.99 5.87
C ASP A 175 2.52 -22.73 5.70
N ASP A 176 2.89 -21.90 4.72
CA ASP A 176 4.27 -21.50 4.46
C ASP A 176 4.65 -20.18 5.16
N LEU A 177 3.76 -19.55 5.93
CA LEU A 177 4.03 -18.27 6.60
C LEU A 177 4.41 -18.49 8.07
N VAL A 178 5.59 -17.99 8.43
CA VAL A 178 6.05 -17.89 9.83
C VAL A 178 5.88 -16.45 10.30
N VAL A 179 5.18 -16.24 11.42
CA VAL A 179 5.01 -14.93 12.05
C VAL A 179 5.93 -14.82 13.26
N GLY A 180 6.94 -13.97 13.13
CA GLY A 180 7.92 -13.69 14.18
C GLY A 180 7.65 -12.39 14.93
N ARG A 181 8.22 -12.26 16.13
CA ARG A 181 8.22 -11.00 16.86
C ARG A 181 9.22 -10.03 16.24
N PHE A 182 8.76 -8.81 15.95
CA PHE A 182 9.66 -7.74 15.48
C PHE A 182 10.69 -7.39 16.58
N ASN A 183 11.93 -7.08 16.18
CA ASN A 183 13.04 -6.79 17.09
C ASN A 183 13.45 -7.92 18.06
N ASP A 184 13.08 -9.19 17.77
CA ASP A 184 13.61 -10.35 18.49
C ASP A 184 14.79 -10.97 17.75
N VAL A 185 16.01 -10.59 18.16
CA VAL A 185 17.25 -11.13 17.57
C VAL A 185 17.41 -12.62 17.84
N ARG A 186 16.97 -13.10 19.01
CA ARG A 186 17.10 -14.53 19.36
C ARG A 186 16.21 -15.40 18.48
N LEU A 187 15.05 -14.88 18.09
CA LEU A 187 14.20 -15.55 17.10
C LEU A 187 14.93 -15.67 15.76
N ALA A 188 15.57 -14.60 15.29
CA ALA A 188 16.32 -14.63 14.05
C ALA A 188 17.47 -15.66 14.11
N GLU A 189 18.22 -15.70 15.21
CA GLU A 189 19.28 -16.69 15.44
C GLU A 189 18.74 -18.13 15.37
N ARG A 190 17.61 -18.42 16.02
CA ARG A 190 16.99 -19.76 16.00
C ARG A 190 16.46 -20.17 14.62
N LEU A 191 16.00 -19.23 13.81
CA LEU A 191 15.44 -19.51 12.49
C LEU A 191 16.52 -19.66 11.40
N LEU A 192 17.70 -19.09 11.63
CA LEU A 192 18.81 -19.06 10.66
C LEU A 192 19.93 -20.05 10.98
N GLY A 193 20.10 -20.43 12.25
CA GLY A 193 21.03 -21.49 12.68
C GLY A 193 20.50 -22.88 12.39
#